data_AF-A0A7W6AG74-F1
#
_entry.id   AF-A0A7W6AG74-F1
#
_cell.length_a   1.000
_cell.length_b   1.000
_cell.length_c   1.000
_cell.angle_alpha   90.00
_cell.angle_beta   90.00
_cell.angle_gamma   90.00
#
_symmetry.space_group_name_H-M   'P 1'
#
loop_
_entity.id
_entity.type
_entity.pdbx_description
1 polymer ?
#
loop_
_entity_poly.entity_id
_entity_poly.type
_entity_poly.pdbx_seq_one_letter_code
_entity_poly.pdbx_strand_id
1 'polypeptide(L)'
;MSFQKRILVVVPTTNGPLRLRALKPRPGLPASAAFADGDYRPLPWSGDYARLAIPGGPLSRLTGADLPPHELRLSGSFDAGRSWEAPICLAHGLAAQGHGLAAEPAQADLILWATGAVDLDLAVIPGDYALLDKIERSRPLFAEARQAVLAVLLPDGPERAEAEAAIRALGRAHPPLILPSSSVSAALRALALPADSAAAPPAARFRRSMFPVGAAALACVTLAGAYGIARLPSSASQDLPVKDGTGTLATAAKTDPAEAQPKPSLPPVKVEELRAPPGSSCRRVAFGADPPERRAVALEAEGRLAATRLSSDLCGLAIRAEAADASLEIGPELRGASLPPVRLSDRAQAYFLKEAGRQNLVYAVQVIPRAGPPGARLVHALTR
;
A
#
# COMPACT_ATOMS: atom_id res chain seq x y z
N MET A 1 4.55 -40.84 -4.68
CA MET A 1 5.35 -39.66 -5.09
C MET A 1 4.50 -38.43 -4.84
N SER A 2 4.97 -37.44 -4.07
CA SER A 2 4.19 -36.22 -3.84
C SER A 2 4.29 -35.30 -5.06
N PHE A 3 3.17 -34.77 -5.55
CA PHE A 3 3.17 -33.86 -6.71
C PHE A 3 3.65 -32.47 -6.30
N GLN A 4 4.90 -32.14 -6.65
CA GLN A 4 5.47 -30.81 -6.45
C GLN A 4 4.84 -29.79 -7.41
N LYS A 5 3.79 -29.10 -6.94
CA LYS A 5 3.19 -27.96 -7.66
C LYS A 5 4.09 -26.73 -7.71
N ARG A 6 3.98 -25.96 -8.79
CA ARG A 6 4.48 -24.60 -8.98
C ARG A 6 3.41 -23.61 -8.50
N ILE A 7 3.71 -22.84 -7.46
CA ILE A 7 2.75 -22.00 -6.75
C ILE A 7 3.07 -20.52 -6.95
N LEU A 8 2.14 -19.76 -7.53
CA LEU A 8 2.20 -18.30 -7.52
C LEU A 8 1.57 -17.80 -6.21
N VAL A 9 2.38 -17.28 -5.30
CA VAL A 9 1.85 -16.62 -4.09
C VAL A 9 1.63 -15.14 -4.38
N VAL A 10 0.39 -14.69 -4.16
CA VAL A 10 -0.09 -13.33 -4.38
C VAL A 10 -0.38 -12.68 -3.04
N VAL A 11 0.28 -11.54 -2.80
CA VAL A 11 0.06 -10.63 -1.67
C VAL A 11 -0.79 -9.46 -2.19
N PRO A 12 -2.11 -9.44 -1.97
CA PRO A 12 -2.96 -8.36 -2.44
C PRO A 12 -2.76 -7.10 -1.60
N THR A 13 -2.47 -5.97 -2.27
CA THR A 13 -2.33 -4.66 -1.64
C THR A 13 -3.33 -3.66 -2.23
N THR A 14 -3.52 -2.52 -1.56
CA THR A 14 -4.32 -1.40 -2.08
C THR A 14 -3.80 -0.84 -3.40
N ASN A 15 -2.51 -1.06 -3.71
CA ASN A 15 -1.87 -0.59 -4.93
C ASN A 15 -1.88 -1.67 -6.04
N GLY A 16 -2.52 -2.81 -5.79
CA GLY A 16 -2.56 -3.98 -6.68
C GLY A 16 -1.94 -5.24 -6.07
N PRO A 17 -2.12 -6.40 -6.72
CA PRO A 17 -1.51 -7.65 -6.28
C PRO A 17 0.01 -7.65 -6.51
N LEU A 18 0.78 -7.91 -5.44
CA LEU A 18 2.19 -8.20 -5.53
C LEU A 18 2.42 -9.71 -5.61
N ARG A 19 3.44 -10.13 -6.35
CA ARG A 19 3.78 -11.54 -6.57
C ARG A 19 5.06 -11.88 -5.82
N LEU A 20 5.08 -12.97 -5.08
CA LEU A 20 6.29 -13.51 -4.46
C LEU A 20 7.17 -14.16 -5.53
N ARG A 21 8.21 -13.46 -5.95
CA ARG A 21 9.14 -13.87 -7.01
C ARG A 21 10.16 -14.91 -6.54
N ALA A 22 10.61 -14.77 -5.29
CA ALA A 22 11.57 -15.68 -4.69
C ALA A 22 11.37 -15.78 -3.17
N LEU A 23 11.61 -16.98 -2.64
CA LEU A 23 11.78 -17.26 -1.23
C LEU A 23 12.88 -18.31 -1.13
N LYS A 24 14.05 -17.94 -0.62
CA LYS A 24 15.23 -18.81 -0.62
C LYS A 24 16.17 -18.52 0.55
N PRO A 25 16.92 -19.52 1.05
CA PRO A 25 18.02 -19.30 1.98
C PRO A 25 19.06 -18.32 1.39
N ARG A 26 19.56 -17.43 2.24
CA ARG A 26 20.62 -16.46 1.92
C ARG A 26 21.51 -16.27 3.16
N PRO A 27 22.40 -17.24 3.49
CA PRO A 27 23.17 -17.25 4.75
C PRO A 27 24.08 -16.03 4.99
N GLY A 28 24.38 -15.24 3.95
CA GLY A 28 25.14 -13.99 4.07
C GLY A 28 24.30 -12.77 4.50
N LEU A 29 23.00 -12.90 4.78
CA LEU A 29 22.21 -11.84 5.39
C LEU A 29 22.29 -11.93 6.93
N PRO A 30 22.33 -10.80 7.65
CA PRO A 30 22.34 -10.79 9.12
C PRO A 30 21.02 -11.29 9.73
N ALA A 31 19.92 -11.18 8.99
CA ALA A 31 18.60 -11.72 9.33
C ALA A 31 17.78 -11.92 8.04
N SER A 32 16.69 -12.69 8.12
CA SER A 32 15.73 -12.81 7.02
C SER A 32 15.16 -11.44 6.64
N ALA A 33 15.14 -11.12 5.34
CA ALA A 33 14.76 -9.80 4.84
C ALA A 33 13.94 -9.89 3.56
N ALA A 34 13.08 -8.89 3.34
CA ALA A 34 12.22 -8.77 2.18
C ALA A 34 12.69 -7.63 1.27
N PHE A 35 12.62 -7.83 -0.04
CA PHE A 35 13.10 -6.89 -1.04
C PHE A 35 12.07 -6.71 -2.15
N ALA A 36 12.02 -5.51 -2.74
CA ALA A 36 11.40 -5.35 -4.05
C ALA A 36 12.29 -6.01 -5.13
N ASP A 37 11.68 -6.46 -6.21
CA ASP A 37 12.40 -6.90 -7.40
C ASP A 37 13.22 -5.73 -7.98
N GLY A 38 14.44 -6.01 -8.41
CA GLY A 38 15.40 -4.98 -8.84
C GLY A 38 16.01 -4.09 -7.75
N ASP A 39 15.55 -4.14 -6.48
CA ASP A 39 16.16 -3.40 -5.36
C ASP A 39 16.99 -4.33 -4.44
N TYR A 40 18.00 -3.76 -3.79
CA TYR A 40 18.85 -4.41 -2.78
C TYR A 40 18.55 -3.92 -1.36
N ARG A 41 17.78 -2.83 -1.21
CA ARG A 41 17.40 -2.27 0.08
C ARG A 41 16.22 -3.05 0.66
N PRO A 42 16.26 -3.43 1.95
CA PRO A 42 15.12 -4.10 2.58
C PRO A 42 13.85 -3.24 2.55
N LEU A 43 12.70 -3.88 2.32
CA LEU A 43 11.38 -3.25 2.44
C LEU A 43 11.13 -2.81 3.90
N PRO A 44 10.32 -1.76 4.15
CA PRO A 44 10.14 -1.20 5.50
C PRO A 44 9.70 -2.21 6.57
N TRP A 45 8.89 -3.21 6.20
CA TRP A 45 8.40 -4.28 7.07
C TRP A 45 9.35 -5.48 7.21
N SER A 46 10.56 -5.43 6.64
CA SER A 46 11.53 -6.55 6.72
C SER A 46 11.90 -6.91 8.16
N GLY A 47 11.85 -5.96 9.09
CA GLY A 47 12.08 -6.23 10.52
C GLY A 47 10.97 -7.06 11.17
N ASP A 48 9.72 -6.94 10.72
CA ASP A 48 8.62 -7.81 11.13
C ASP A 48 8.78 -9.21 10.53
N TYR A 49 9.16 -9.30 9.26
CA TYR A 49 9.47 -10.58 8.63
C TYR A 49 10.65 -11.31 9.31
N ALA A 50 11.70 -10.57 9.69
CA ALA A 50 12.81 -11.10 10.48
C ALA A 50 12.35 -11.69 11.82
N ARG A 51 11.37 -11.08 12.49
CA ARG A 51 10.77 -11.60 13.74
C ARG A 51 9.96 -12.89 13.53
N LEU A 52 9.26 -13.03 12.41
CA LEU A 52 8.56 -14.28 12.07
C LEU A 52 9.55 -15.42 11.76
N ALA A 53 10.66 -15.09 11.10
CA ALA A 53 11.67 -16.02 10.59
C ALA A 53 12.93 -16.19 11.46
N ILE A 54 12.91 -15.68 12.71
CA ILE A 54 14.00 -15.87 13.67
C ILE A 54 14.06 -17.35 14.12
N PRO A 55 15.24 -17.94 14.42
CA PRO A 55 15.33 -19.27 15.02
C PRO A 55 14.46 -19.41 16.28
N GLY A 56 13.78 -20.55 16.44
CA GLY A 56 12.75 -20.77 17.46
C GLY A 56 11.44 -19.97 17.26
N GLY A 57 11.36 -19.13 16.23
CA GLY A 57 10.24 -18.23 15.97
C GLY A 57 8.99 -18.92 15.39
N PRO A 58 7.92 -18.13 15.10
CA PRO A 58 6.66 -18.65 14.58
C PRO A 58 6.82 -19.51 13.31
N LEU A 59 7.70 -19.12 12.38
CA LEU A 59 7.92 -19.90 11.16
C LEU A 59 8.67 -21.21 11.42
N SER A 60 9.64 -21.26 12.33
CA SER A 60 10.31 -22.51 12.71
C SER A 60 9.30 -23.56 13.25
N ARG A 61 8.29 -23.12 14.00
CA ARG A 61 7.19 -23.98 14.47
C ARG A 61 6.30 -24.47 13.32
N LEU A 62 6.07 -23.64 12.30
CA LEU A 62 5.26 -23.97 11.13
C LEU A 62 5.95 -24.98 10.19
N THR A 63 7.25 -24.80 9.98
CA THR A 63 8.07 -25.64 9.07
C THR A 63 8.65 -26.88 9.75
N GLY A 64 8.66 -26.91 11.09
CA GLY A 64 9.27 -27.98 11.89
C GLY A 64 10.80 -27.93 11.96
N ALA A 65 11.42 -26.86 11.47
CA ALA A 65 12.87 -26.70 11.44
C ALA A 65 13.26 -25.21 11.41
N ASP A 66 14.39 -24.85 12.02
CA ASP A 66 14.89 -23.48 11.98
C ASP A 66 15.25 -23.04 10.57
N LEU A 67 14.79 -21.82 10.24
CA LEU A 67 15.07 -21.21 8.96
C LEU A 67 16.41 -20.45 9.04
N PRO A 68 17.38 -20.72 8.14
CA PRO A 68 18.50 -19.79 7.96
C PRO A 68 17.97 -18.42 7.49
N PRO A 69 18.76 -17.33 7.55
CA PRO A 69 18.37 -16.04 6.98
C PRO A 69 17.85 -16.20 5.55
N HIS A 70 16.60 -15.79 5.29
CA HIS A 70 15.93 -15.95 3.99
C HIS A 70 15.84 -14.61 3.23
N GLU A 71 16.09 -14.68 1.92
CA GLU A 71 15.76 -13.62 0.96
C GLU A 71 14.35 -13.85 0.42
N LEU A 72 13.45 -12.91 0.70
CA LEU A 72 12.09 -12.85 0.15
C LEU A 72 12.05 -11.72 -0.91
N ARG A 73 11.61 -12.00 -2.14
CA ARG A 73 11.43 -10.97 -3.17
C ARG A 73 9.98 -10.84 -3.61
N LEU A 74 9.44 -9.62 -3.55
CA LEU A 74 8.15 -9.26 -4.13
C LEU A 74 8.33 -8.52 -5.45
N SER A 75 7.36 -8.61 -6.36
CA SER A 75 7.34 -7.89 -7.64
C SER A 75 7.21 -6.35 -7.54
N GLY A 76 7.33 -5.78 -6.35
CA GLY A 76 7.17 -4.36 -6.05
C GLY A 76 7.24 -4.10 -4.55
N SER A 77 7.10 -2.84 -4.14
CA SER A 77 7.13 -2.40 -2.74
C SER A 77 5.74 -2.01 -2.22
N PHE A 78 5.60 -2.00 -0.89
CA PHE A 78 4.54 -1.33 -0.16
C PHE A 78 5.04 -1.00 1.25
N ASP A 79 4.58 0.12 1.81
CA ASP A 79 5.24 0.72 2.98
C ASP A 79 4.63 0.32 4.33
N ALA A 80 3.35 -0.07 4.36
CA ALA A 80 2.61 -0.26 5.59
C ALA A 80 1.45 -1.26 5.47
N GLY A 81 1.14 -1.88 6.61
CA GLY A 81 0.08 -2.88 6.80
C GLY A 81 0.64 -4.25 7.15
N ARG A 82 -0.10 -5.03 7.93
CA ARG A 82 0.25 -6.40 8.35
C ARG A 82 -0.36 -7.49 7.47
N SER A 83 -1.15 -7.11 6.46
CA SER A 83 -1.94 -8.04 5.65
C SER A 83 -1.14 -8.92 4.68
N TRP A 84 0.19 -8.89 4.76
CA TRP A 84 1.15 -9.73 4.05
C TRP A 84 1.62 -10.92 4.90
N GLU A 85 1.39 -10.92 6.21
CA GLU A 85 1.96 -11.93 7.10
C GLU A 85 1.40 -13.32 6.77
N ALA A 86 0.08 -13.45 6.63
CA ALA A 86 -0.57 -14.71 6.27
C ALA A 86 -0.08 -15.32 4.93
N PRO A 87 -0.06 -14.61 3.77
CA PRO A 87 0.45 -15.18 2.52
C PRO A 87 1.94 -15.57 2.59
N ILE A 88 2.77 -14.84 3.35
CA ILE A 88 4.19 -15.18 3.50
C ILE A 88 4.41 -16.39 4.42
N CYS A 89 3.63 -16.52 5.50
CA CYS A 89 3.67 -17.73 6.34
C CYS A 89 3.22 -18.97 5.55
N LEU A 90 2.15 -18.85 4.75
CA LEU A 90 1.72 -19.92 3.84
C LEU A 90 2.79 -20.28 2.80
N ALA A 91 3.48 -19.29 2.23
CA ALA A 91 4.58 -19.54 1.28
C ALA A 91 5.72 -20.35 1.91
N HIS A 92 6.10 -20.05 3.15
CA HIS A 92 7.09 -20.83 3.92
C HIS A 92 6.63 -22.26 4.18
N GLY A 93 5.39 -22.45 4.64
CA GLY A 93 4.84 -23.78 4.88
C GLY A 93 4.79 -24.64 3.60
N LEU A 94 4.39 -24.05 2.48
CA LEU A 94 4.37 -24.73 1.18
C LEU A 94 5.79 -25.04 0.66
N ALA A 95 6.75 -24.13 0.85
CA ALA A 95 8.15 -24.37 0.50
C ALA A 95 8.76 -25.51 1.35
N ALA A 96 8.45 -25.57 2.64
CA ALA A 96 8.86 -26.67 3.53
C ALA A 96 8.22 -28.03 3.14
N GLN A 97 7.01 -28.01 2.55
CA GLN A 97 6.37 -29.18 1.93
C GLN A 97 6.98 -29.56 0.56
N GLY A 98 7.98 -28.82 0.08
CA GLY A 98 8.69 -29.08 -1.19
C GLY A 98 8.02 -28.48 -2.43
N HIS A 99 7.06 -27.58 -2.29
CA HIS A 99 6.48 -26.86 -3.43
C HIS A 99 7.41 -25.76 -3.95
N GLY A 100 7.47 -25.61 -5.28
CA GLY A 100 8.27 -24.57 -5.92
C GLY A 100 7.49 -23.28 -6.15
N LEU A 101 8.11 -22.11 -6.01
CA LEU A 101 7.46 -20.84 -6.35
C LEU A 101 7.48 -20.56 -7.86
N ALA A 102 6.30 -20.29 -8.42
CA ALA A 102 6.12 -19.72 -9.76
C ALA A 102 6.34 -18.20 -9.70
N ALA A 103 7.16 -17.66 -10.62
CA ALA A 103 7.37 -16.22 -10.69
C ALA A 103 6.22 -15.54 -11.45
N GLU A 104 5.82 -16.12 -12.59
CA GLU A 104 4.79 -15.59 -13.48
C GLU A 104 3.50 -16.42 -13.47
N PRO A 105 2.31 -15.82 -13.71
CA PRO A 105 1.03 -16.53 -13.67
C PRO A 105 0.94 -17.71 -14.65
N ALA A 106 1.57 -17.60 -15.82
CA ALA A 106 1.62 -18.68 -16.82
C ALA A 106 2.42 -19.92 -16.37
N GLN A 107 3.19 -19.83 -15.27
CA GLN A 107 4.00 -20.92 -14.71
C GLN A 107 3.31 -21.63 -13.53
N ALA A 108 2.10 -21.23 -13.16
CA ALA A 108 1.46 -21.62 -11.90
C ALA A 108 0.44 -22.76 -12.09
N ASP A 109 0.65 -23.87 -11.39
CA ASP A 109 -0.38 -24.90 -11.22
C ASP A 109 -1.44 -24.44 -10.20
N LEU A 110 -1.02 -23.63 -9.23
CA LEU A 110 -1.84 -23.07 -8.18
C LEU A 110 -1.51 -21.60 -7.94
N ILE A 111 -2.53 -20.76 -7.86
CA ILE A 111 -2.46 -19.38 -7.38
C ILE A 111 -2.92 -19.39 -5.92
N LEU A 112 -2.04 -19.01 -5.01
CA LEU A 112 -2.40 -18.73 -3.62
C LEU A 112 -2.62 -17.23 -3.49
N TRP A 113 -3.88 -16.81 -3.39
CA TRP A 113 -4.24 -15.44 -3.07
C TRP A 113 -4.63 -15.37 -1.59
N ALA A 114 -3.83 -14.72 -0.76
CA ALA A 114 -4.09 -14.70 0.67
C ALA A 114 -3.79 -13.32 1.25
N THR A 115 -4.59 -12.90 2.23
CA THR A 115 -4.35 -11.68 2.98
C THR A 115 -4.62 -11.94 4.46
N GLY A 116 -4.04 -11.14 5.35
CA GLY A 116 -4.24 -11.27 6.79
C GLY A 116 -2.99 -10.95 7.59
N ALA A 117 -3.17 -10.34 8.75
CA ALA A 117 -2.18 -10.32 9.82
C ALA A 117 -2.29 -11.61 10.64
N VAL A 118 -1.23 -11.98 11.34
CA VAL A 118 -1.21 -13.17 12.21
C VAL A 118 -0.76 -12.83 13.63
N ASP A 119 -1.09 -13.67 14.60
CA ASP A 119 -0.50 -13.62 15.94
C ASP A 119 0.76 -14.51 16.05
N LEU A 120 1.28 -14.68 17.27
CA LEU A 120 2.47 -15.49 17.53
C LEU A 120 2.24 -16.99 17.29
N ASP A 121 0.99 -17.45 17.32
CA ASP A 121 0.61 -18.86 17.08
C ASP A 121 0.18 -19.10 15.63
N LEU A 122 0.32 -18.07 14.78
CA LEU A 122 -0.08 -18.05 13.38
C LEU A 122 -1.59 -18.27 13.17
N ALA A 123 -2.40 -17.89 14.16
CA ALA A 123 -3.82 -17.64 13.95
C ALA A 123 -3.98 -16.37 13.10
N VAL A 124 -4.94 -16.35 12.16
CA VAL A 124 -5.15 -15.15 11.33
C VAL A 124 -6.10 -14.22 12.06
N ILE A 125 -5.67 -12.96 12.22
CA ILE A 125 -6.39 -11.96 13.02
C ILE A 125 -7.58 -11.44 12.21
N PRO A 126 -8.83 -11.52 12.72
CA PRO A 126 -10.00 -10.92 12.08
C PRO A 126 -9.89 -9.40 11.96
N GLY A 127 -10.53 -8.80 10.95
CA GLY A 127 -10.53 -7.36 10.78
C GLY A 127 -11.04 -6.89 9.43
N ASP A 128 -11.08 -5.57 9.26
CA ASP A 128 -11.26 -4.97 7.94
C ASP A 128 -9.95 -5.01 7.16
N TYR A 129 -9.99 -5.69 6.02
CA TYR A 129 -8.85 -5.87 5.12
C TYR A 129 -9.09 -5.28 3.72
N ALA A 130 -10.20 -4.58 3.48
CA ALA A 130 -10.63 -4.13 2.14
C ALA A 130 -10.51 -5.26 1.09
N LEU A 131 -11.20 -6.38 1.37
CA LEU A 131 -11.18 -7.60 0.57
C LEU A 131 -11.76 -7.37 -0.83
N LEU A 132 -12.89 -6.65 -0.95
CA LEU A 132 -13.53 -6.36 -2.23
C LEU A 132 -12.62 -5.53 -3.13
N ASP A 133 -12.02 -4.47 -2.58
CA ASP A 133 -11.08 -3.59 -3.27
C ASP A 133 -9.83 -4.36 -3.76
N LYS A 134 -9.32 -5.27 -2.92
CA LYS A 134 -8.22 -6.18 -3.26
C LYS A 134 -8.59 -7.18 -4.36
N ILE A 135 -9.81 -7.74 -4.34
CA ILE A 135 -10.31 -8.68 -5.35
C ILE A 135 -10.45 -7.98 -6.70
N GLU A 136 -11.04 -6.79 -6.72
CA GLU A 136 -11.23 -5.99 -7.95
C GLU A 136 -9.89 -5.69 -8.62
N ARG A 137 -8.92 -5.17 -7.84
CA ARG A 137 -7.55 -4.92 -8.30
C ARG A 137 -6.79 -6.17 -8.72
N SER A 138 -7.26 -7.36 -8.34
CA SER A 138 -6.65 -8.66 -8.70
C SER A 138 -7.28 -9.31 -9.93
N ARG A 139 -8.38 -8.79 -10.48
CA ARG A 139 -9.05 -9.36 -11.67
C ARG A 139 -8.12 -9.57 -12.87
N PRO A 140 -7.19 -8.66 -13.24
CA PRO A 140 -6.29 -8.89 -14.37
C PRO A 140 -5.42 -10.15 -14.18
N LEU A 141 -4.82 -10.31 -12.98
CA LEU A 141 -4.03 -11.48 -12.62
C LEU A 141 -4.87 -12.77 -12.67
N PHE A 142 -6.12 -12.73 -12.20
CA PHE A 142 -7.04 -13.85 -12.29
C PHE A 142 -7.47 -14.17 -13.73
N ALA A 143 -7.43 -13.22 -14.66
CA ALA A 143 -7.72 -13.43 -16.06
C ALA A 143 -6.54 -14.05 -16.83
N GLU A 144 -5.30 -13.67 -16.50
CA GLU A 144 -4.07 -14.18 -17.14
C GLU A 144 -3.88 -15.69 -16.92
N ALA A 145 -4.10 -16.18 -15.71
CA ALA A 145 -3.88 -17.59 -15.35
C ALA A 145 -5.19 -18.33 -15.05
N ARG A 146 -6.17 -18.26 -15.96
CA ARG A 146 -7.51 -18.88 -15.81
C ARG A 146 -7.53 -20.39 -15.50
N GLN A 147 -6.51 -21.13 -15.93
CA GLN A 147 -6.44 -22.59 -15.80
C GLN A 147 -5.94 -23.07 -14.44
N ALA A 148 -5.08 -22.29 -13.77
CA ALA A 148 -4.51 -22.65 -12.47
C ALA A 148 -5.62 -22.89 -11.41
N VAL A 149 -5.34 -23.72 -10.40
CA VAL A 149 -6.21 -23.81 -9.23
C VAL A 149 -6.10 -22.50 -8.44
N LEU A 150 -7.21 -21.83 -8.13
CA LEU A 150 -7.20 -20.65 -7.28
C LEU A 150 -7.53 -21.07 -5.84
N ALA A 151 -6.58 -20.91 -4.92
CA ALA A 151 -6.78 -21.08 -3.49
C ALA A 151 -6.77 -19.71 -2.80
N VAL A 152 -7.75 -19.45 -1.94
CA VAL A 152 -7.99 -18.12 -1.37
C VAL A 152 -8.11 -18.17 0.14
N LEU A 153 -7.28 -17.42 0.87
CA LEU A 153 -7.48 -17.15 2.30
C LEU A 153 -8.05 -15.74 2.47
N LEU A 154 -9.26 -15.69 3.04
CA LEU A 154 -9.99 -14.48 3.39
C LEU A 154 -10.14 -14.43 4.93
N PRO A 155 -9.50 -13.49 5.65
CA PRO A 155 -9.71 -13.31 7.08
C PRO A 155 -11.16 -12.98 7.41
N ASP A 156 -11.61 -13.40 8.59
CA ASP A 156 -12.94 -13.04 9.08
C ASP A 156 -13.05 -11.52 9.30
N GLY A 157 -14.19 -10.94 8.95
CA GLY A 157 -14.37 -9.49 8.88
C GLY A 157 -15.66 -9.10 8.15
N PRO A 158 -15.97 -7.80 8.05
CA PRO A 158 -17.25 -7.31 7.52
C PRO A 158 -17.50 -7.77 6.07
N GLU A 159 -16.49 -7.70 5.21
CA GLU A 159 -16.60 -8.06 3.79
C GLU A 159 -16.45 -9.58 3.51
N ARG A 160 -16.23 -10.42 4.53
CA ARG A 160 -15.79 -11.82 4.35
C ARG A 160 -16.73 -12.66 3.48
N ALA A 161 -18.04 -12.47 3.60
CA ALA A 161 -19.05 -13.22 2.84
C ALA A 161 -19.15 -12.73 1.38
N GLU A 162 -19.19 -11.41 1.19
CA GLU A 162 -19.28 -10.77 -0.13
C GLU A 162 -18.01 -11.02 -0.96
N ALA A 163 -16.83 -10.96 -0.33
CA ALA A 163 -15.56 -11.33 -0.92
C ALA A 163 -15.53 -12.78 -1.40
N GLU A 164 -16.17 -13.71 -0.67
CA GLU A 164 -16.27 -15.09 -1.12
C GLU A 164 -17.16 -15.24 -2.35
N ALA A 165 -18.32 -14.59 -2.34
CA ALA A 165 -19.23 -14.56 -3.47
C ALA A 165 -18.55 -13.97 -4.72
N ALA A 166 -17.82 -12.86 -4.56
CA ALA A 166 -17.06 -12.22 -5.63
C ALA A 166 -15.95 -13.13 -6.20
N ILE A 167 -15.21 -13.84 -5.35
CA ILE A 167 -14.21 -14.84 -5.76
C ILE A 167 -14.87 -16.00 -6.53
N ARG A 168 -15.99 -16.54 -6.03
CA ARG A 168 -16.72 -17.64 -6.69
C ARG A 168 -17.31 -17.20 -8.04
N ALA A 169 -17.69 -15.94 -8.18
CA ALA A 169 -18.21 -15.34 -9.42
C ALA A 169 -17.14 -15.05 -10.50
N LEU A 170 -15.85 -15.32 -10.27
CA LEU A 170 -14.76 -15.01 -11.22
C LEU A 170 -14.80 -15.80 -12.56
N GLY A 171 -15.70 -16.77 -12.74
CA GLY A 171 -15.79 -17.54 -14.00
C GLY A 171 -14.51 -18.34 -14.32
N ARG A 172 -13.91 -18.94 -13.28
CA ARG A 172 -12.67 -19.75 -13.35
C ARG A 172 -12.94 -21.12 -13.96
N ALA A 173 -11.91 -21.74 -14.56
CA ALA A 173 -12.00 -23.10 -15.10
C ALA A 173 -12.26 -24.15 -14.00
N HIS A 174 -11.74 -23.91 -12.80
CA HIS A 174 -11.95 -24.71 -11.60
C HIS A 174 -12.56 -23.84 -10.49
N PRO A 175 -13.53 -24.33 -9.69
CA PRO A 175 -14.05 -23.60 -8.55
C PRO A 175 -12.94 -23.18 -7.57
N PRO A 176 -12.92 -21.93 -7.07
CA PRO A 176 -11.91 -21.51 -6.10
C PRO A 176 -12.01 -22.30 -4.79
N LEU A 177 -10.86 -22.76 -4.29
CA LEU A 177 -10.71 -23.37 -2.98
C LEU A 177 -10.64 -22.26 -1.93
N ILE A 178 -11.69 -22.11 -1.13
CA ILE A 178 -11.68 -21.17 0.00
C ILE A 178 -11.06 -21.87 1.20
N LEU A 179 -9.97 -21.29 1.71
CA LEU A 179 -9.17 -21.86 2.79
C LEU A 179 -9.73 -21.47 4.17
N PRO A 180 -9.61 -22.35 5.19
CA PRO A 180 -9.93 -22.01 6.57
C PRO A 180 -9.20 -20.74 7.03
N SER A 181 -9.96 -19.77 7.56
CA SER A 181 -9.47 -18.47 8.02
C SER A 181 -8.89 -18.50 9.44
N SER A 182 -9.05 -19.56 10.23
CA SER A 182 -8.65 -19.56 11.64
C SER A 182 -7.15 -19.55 11.89
N SER A 183 -6.35 -20.19 11.02
CA SER A 183 -4.88 -20.25 11.16
C SER A 183 -4.18 -20.64 9.87
N VAL A 184 -2.92 -20.21 9.74
CA VAL A 184 -2.02 -20.63 8.64
C VAL A 184 -1.92 -22.16 8.58
N SER A 185 -1.79 -22.83 9.72
CA SER A 185 -1.70 -24.28 9.81
C SER A 185 -2.97 -25.01 9.33
N ALA A 186 -4.16 -24.46 9.58
CA ALA A 186 -5.41 -25.02 9.06
C ALA A 186 -5.51 -24.86 7.52
N ALA A 187 -5.10 -23.70 7.00
CA ALA A 187 -5.06 -23.46 5.56
C ALA A 187 -4.03 -24.34 4.83
N LEU A 188 -2.84 -24.58 5.40
CA LEU A 188 -1.87 -25.54 4.85
C LEU A 188 -2.41 -26.98 4.81
N ARG A 189 -3.12 -27.43 5.85
CA ARG A 189 -3.77 -28.75 5.84
C ARG A 189 -4.82 -28.86 4.75
N ALA A 190 -5.62 -27.81 4.52
CA ALA A 190 -6.61 -27.78 3.45
C ALA A 190 -5.96 -27.81 2.04
N LEU A 191 -4.76 -27.22 1.87
CA LEU A 191 -3.99 -27.27 0.62
C LEU A 191 -3.34 -28.63 0.35
N ALA A 192 -3.03 -29.40 1.41
CA ALA A 192 -2.41 -30.71 1.31
C ALA A 192 -3.41 -31.85 0.99
N LEU A 193 -4.71 -31.63 1.21
CA LEU A 193 -5.74 -32.60 0.85
C LEU A 193 -5.92 -32.66 -0.69
N PRO A 194 -6.02 -33.86 -1.30
CA PRO A 194 -6.34 -34.00 -2.72
C PRO A 194 -7.70 -33.35 -3.04
N ALA A 195 -7.72 -32.48 -4.05
CA ALA A 195 -8.93 -31.79 -4.49
C ALA A 195 -10.03 -32.75 -5.04
N ASP A 196 -9.66 -34.00 -5.32
CA ASP A 196 -10.55 -35.07 -5.80
C ASP A 196 -11.60 -35.48 -4.76
N SER A 197 -11.49 -35.05 -3.50
CA SER A 197 -12.47 -35.36 -2.43
C SER A 197 -13.69 -34.44 -2.41
N ALA A 198 -13.83 -33.53 -3.39
CA ALA A 198 -15.10 -32.87 -3.69
C ALA A 198 -16.00 -33.80 -4.55
N ALA A 199 -16.36 -34.95 -3.97
CA ALA A 199 -17.18 -35.95 -4.67
C ALA A 199 -18.56 -35.39 -5.02
N ALA A 200 -18.78 -35.09 -6.29
CA ALA A 200 -20.12 -34.91 -6.83
C ALA A 200 -20.94 -36.20 -6.56
N PRO A 201 -22.22 -36.10 -6.18
CA PRO A 201 -23.06 -37.28 -6.02
C PRO A 201 -23.12 -38.05 -7.35
N PRO A 202 -23.16 -39.39 -7.33
CA PRO A 202 -23.10 -40.19 -8.56
C PRO A 202 -24.33 -39.93 -9.42
N ALA A 203 -24.17 -39.13 -10.48
CA ALA A 203 -25.21 -38.91 -11.47
C ALA A 203 -25.59 -40.25 -12.10
N ALA A 204 -26.85 -40.64 -11.95
CA ALA A 204 -27.36 -41.93 -12.39
C ALA A 204 -27.13 -42.11 -13.90
N ARG A 205 -26.44 -43.19 -14.28
CA ARG A 205 -26.13 -43.51 -15.68
C ARG A 205 -27.38 -43.92 -16.45
N PHE A 206 -28.12 -42.96 -17.01
CA PHE A 206 -29.05 -43.26 -18.10
C PHE A 206 -28.29 -43.39 -19.43
N ARG A 207 -28.05 -44.64 -19.84
CA ARG A 207 -27.60 -44.97 -21.19
C ARG A 207 -28.70 -44.61 -22.20
N ARG A 208 -28.41 -43.69 -23.14
CA ARG A 208 -28.90 -43.81 -24.52
C ARG A 208 -27.79 -43.48 -25.51
N SER A 209 -27.57 -44.41 -26.42
CA SER A 209 -26.71 -44.29 -27.60
C SER A 209 -27.57 -43.85 -28.78
N MET A 210 -27.04 -42.97 -29.64
CA MET A 210 -26.91 -43.23 -31.08
C MET A 210 -26.05 -42.14 -31.75
N PHE A 211 -25.39 -42.52 -32.86
CA PHE A 211 -24.41 -41.70 -33.61
C PHE A 211 -25.08 -41.01 -34.86
N PRO A 212 -24.43 -40.73 -36.03
CA PRO A 212 -24.02 -39.36 -36.36
C PRO A 212 -24.32 -38.88 -37.81
N VAL A 213 -24.46 -37.56 -38.03
CA VAL A 213 -24.41 -36.89 -39.35
C VAL A 213 -23.97 -35.43 -39.12
N GLY A 214 -23.18 -34.71 -39.93
CA GLY A 214 -22.37 -35.06 -41.11
C GLY A 214 -21.74 -33.79 -41.73
N ALA A 215 -20.47 -33.92 -42.15
CA ALA A 215 -19.77 -33.34 -43.32
C ALA A 215 -19.98 -31.88 -43.83
N ALA A 216 -18.83 -31.25 -44.22
CA ALA A 216 -18.65 -30.17 -45.22
C ALA A 216 -19.31 -28.80 -44.90
N ALA A 217 -18.90 -27.62 -45.40
CA ALA A 217 -17.67 -27.07 -46.02
C ALA A 217 -17.64 -25.54 -45.65
N LEU A 218 -16.89 -24.57 -46.20
CA LEU A 218 -15.90 -24.44 -47.29
C LEU A 218 -14.97 -23.24 -46.93
N ALA A 219 -13.98 -22.89 -47.77
CA ALA A 219 -13.18 -21.66 -47.65
C ALA A 219 -13.74 -20.48 -48.47
N CYS A 220 -13.40 -19.24 -48.09
CA CYS A 220 -13.27 -18.12 -49.04
C CYS A 220 -12.24 -17.09 -48.55
N VAL A 221 -11.44 -16.58 -49.48
CA VAL A 221 -10.38 -15.56 -49.31
C VAL A 221 -10.81 -14.27 -50.03
N THR A 222 -10.03 -13.18 -49.90
CA THR A 222 -10.09 -11.87 -50.62
C THR A 222 -10.95 -10.77 -49.97
N LEU A 223 -10.62 -9.47 -50.05
CA LEU A 223 -9.39 -8.76 -50.48
C LEU A 223 -9.34 -7.33 -49.89
N ALA A 224 -8.16 -6.70 -50.06
CA ALA A 224 -7.77 -5.30 -49.86
C ALA A 224 -8.83 -4.18 -49.70
N GLY A 225 -8.47 -3.19 -48.86
CA GLY A 225 -9.11 -1.86 -48.82
C GLY A 225 -8.15 -0.81 -48.24
N ALA A 226 -7.29 -0.23 -49.09
CA ALA A 226 -6.34 0.82 -48.71
C ALA A 226 -6.75 2.19 -49.30
N TYR A 227 -7.17 3.11 -48.43
CA TYR A 227 -7.36 4.55 -48.63
C TYR A 227 -7.37 5.18 -47.21
N GLY A 228 -6.91 6.40 -46.94
CA GLY A 228 -6.33 7.42 -47.81
C GLY A 228 -6.39 8.78 -47.11
N ILE A 229 -5.24 9.24 -46.60
CA ILE A 229 -4.86 10.60 -46.19
C ILE A 229 -5.97 11.65 -45.97
N ALA A 230 -6.05 12.20 -44.74
CA ALA A 230 -6.45 13.59 -44.52
C ALA A 230 -5.54 14.24 -43.46
N ARG A 231 -4.84 15.33 -43.84
CA ARG A 231 -4.12 16.23 -42.94
C ARG A 231 -5.04 17.39 -42.52
N LEU A 232 -4.66 18.06 -41.42
CA LEU A 232 -4.78 19.50 -41.07
C LEU A 232 -5.36 19.71 -39.65
N PRO A 233 -5.10 20.85 -38.98
CA PRO A 233 -3.93 21.72 -39.07
C PRO A 233 -3.24 21.96 -37.70
N SER A 234 -2.09 22.64 -37.75
CA SER A 234 -1.43 23.20 -36.57
C SER A 234 -2.21 24.37 -35.97
N SER A 235 -2.20 24.50 -34.64
CA SER A 235 -2.59 25.73 -33.94
C SER A 235 -1.43 26.23 -33.10
N ALA A 236 -0.87 27.37 -33.51
CA ALA A 236 0.14 28.10 -32.76
C ALA A 236 -0.52 29.14 -31.85
N SER A 237 0.05 29.31 -30.65
CA SER A 237 -0.12 30.50 -29.80
C SER A 237 1.27 30.77 -29.19
N GLN A 238 2.08 31.58 -29.86
CA GLN A 238 2.19 33.03 -29.64
C GLN A 238 2.93 33.38 -28.35
N ASP A 239 4.25 33.51 -28.49
CA ASP A 239 5.06 34.35 -27.62
C ASP A 239 4.64 35.82 -27.74
N LEU A 240 4.67 36.56 -26.63
CA LEU A 240 4.74 38.02 -26.64
C LEU A 240 5.85 38.47 -25.68
N PRO A 241 6.63 39.52 -26.04
CA PRO A 241 7.83 39.90 -25.31
C PRO A 241 7.53 40.87 -24.15
N VAL A 242 8.33 40.79 -23.09
CA VAL A 242 8.47 41.87 -22.11
C VAL A 242 9.82 42.54 -22.32
N LYS A 243 9.81 43.87 -22.41
CA LYS A 243 10.96 44.70 -22.78
C LYS A 243 11.98 44.84 -21.65
N ASP A 244 13.25 44.86 -22.02
CA ASP A 244 14.29 45.54 -21.25
C ASP A 244 14.06 47.06 -21.23
N GLY A 245 14.40 47.70 -20.11
CA GLY A 245 14.31 49.15 -19.92
C GLY A 245 15.27 49.62 -18.83
N THR A 246 16.50 49.94 -19.21
CA THR A 246 17.52 50.55 -18.35
C THR A 246 17.21 52.04 -18.08
N GLY A 247 17.37 52.49 -16.84
CA GLY A 247 16.92 53.83 -16.40
C GLY A 247 17.52 54.34 -15.08
N THR A 248 18.83 54.61 -15.10
CA THR A 248 19.68 55.50 -14.27
C THR A 248 19.09 56.37 -13.11
N LEU A 249 19.60 56.10 -11.89
CA LEU A 249 20.06 56.97 -10.76
C LEU A 249 19.34 58.25 -10.24
N ALA A 250 19.48 58.42 -8.90
CA ALA A 250 19.38 59.63 -8.04
C ALA A 250 17.94 60.16 -7.71
N THR A 251 17.62 60.75 -6.55
CA THR A 251 18.41 61.44 -5.49
C THR A 251 17.78 61.25 -4.08
N ALA A 252 18.42 61.71 -2.99
CA ALA A 252 18.09 61.40 -1.57
C ALA A 252 17.37 62.52 -0.75
N ALA A 253 16.66 62.14 0.33
CA ALA A 253 16.46 62.84 1.64
C ALA A 253 15.52 61.98 2.55
N LYS A 254 15.82 61.64 3.83
CA LYS A 254 15.68 62.42 5.10
C LYS A 254 14.23 62.87 5.42
N THR A 255 13.59 62.68 6.59
CA THR A 255 14.07 62.42 7.98
C THR A 255 12.93 61.90 8.93
N ASP A 256 13.22 60.89 9.77
CA ASP A 256 12.69 60.51 11.12
C ASP A 256 11.15 60.54 11.46
N PRO A 257 10.69 60.26 12.71
CA PRO A 257 10.17 58.92 13.03
C PRO A 257 8.77 58.88 13.70
N ALA A 258 7.94 57.89 13.35
CA ALA A 258 6.71 57.59 14.07
C ALA A 258 6.81 56.25 14.81
N GLU A 259 6.83 56.32 16.15
CA GLU A 259 6.91 55.19 17.07
C GLU A 259 5.62 54.36 17.02
N ALA A 260 5.56 53.41 16.09
CA ALA A 260 4.44 52.50 15.95
C ALA A 260 4.50 51.42 17.04
N GLN A 261 3.53 51.45 17.95
CA GLN A 261 3.30 50.39 18.94
C GLN A 261 3.31 49.00 18.25
N PRO A 262 3.93 47.97 18.85
CA PRO A 262 4.02 46.65 18.23
C PRO A 262 2.62 46.05 18.09
N LYS A 263 2.09 46.15 16.86
CA LYS A 263 0.94 45.39 16.37
C LYS A 263 1.19 43.93 16.76
N PRO A 264 0.22 43.21 17.37
CA PRO A 264 0.44 41.82 17.77
C PRO A 264 0.91 41.03 16.56
N SER A 265 2.16 40.57 16.62
CA SER A 265 2.80 39.87 15.51
C SER A 265 2.06 38.57 15.29
N LEU A 266 1.69 38.31 14.04
CA LEU A 266 1.13 37.02 13.65
C LEU A 266 2.09 35.91 14.13
N PRO A 267 1.57 34.80 14.70
CA PRO A 267 2.44 33.75 15.19
C PRO A 267 3.35 33.28 14.05
N PRO A 268 4.68 33.19 14.25
CA PRO A 268 5.63 32.98 13.16
C PRO A 268 5.54 31.58 12.51
N VAL A 269 4.59 30.76 12.98
CA VAL A 269 4.24 29.43 12.48
C VAL A 269 2.75 29.40 12.18
N LYS A 270 2.39 28.92 10.99
CA LYS A 270 1.04 28.42 10.69
C LYS A 270 1.02 26.91 10.84
N VAL A 271 0.04 26.38 11.59
CA VAL A 271 -0.27 24.95 11.68
C VAL A 271 -1.67 24.72 11.12
N GLU A 272 -1.79 23.73 10.23
CA GLU A 272 -3.05 23.33 9.59
C GLU A 272 -3.25 21.82 9.75
N GLU A 273 -4.45 21.40 10.11
CA GLU A 273 -4.89 20.02 9.98
C GLU A 273 -4.98 19.65 8.49
N LEU A 274 -4.51 18.46 8.14
CA LEU A 274 -4.71 17.85 6.82
C LEU A 274 -5.75 16.74 6.97
N ARG A 275 -6.92 16.91 6.34
CA ARG A 275 -8.05 15.98 6.42
C ARG A 275 -8.33 15.28 5.08
N ALA A 276 -8.90 14.08 5.14
CA ALA A 276 -9.37 13.36 3.98
C ALA A 276 -10.71 13.96 3.52
N PRO A 277 -10.86 14.36 2.25
CA PRO A 277 -12.16 14.78 1.74
C PRO A 277 -13.17 13.62 1.79
N PRO A 278 -14.49 13.90 1.79
CA PRO A 278 -15.53 12.87 1.76
C PRO A 278 -15.32 11.87 0.62
N GLY A 279 -15.37 10.57 0.94
CA GLY A 279 -15.11 9.48 -0.01
C GLY A 279 -13.63 9.18 -0.27
N SER A 280 -12.70 9.93 0.33
CA SER A 280 -11.26 9.64 0.31
C SER A 280 -10.82 8.90 1.58
N SER A 281 -9.51 8.65 1.70
CA SER A 281 -8.87 8.15 2.90
C SER A 281 -7.54 8.84 3.14
N CYS A 282 -7.09 8.87 4.40
CA CYS A 282 -5.81 9.48 4.74
C CYS A 282 -4.60 8.84 4.07
N ARG A 283 -4.72 7.59 3.61
CA ARG A 283 -3.71 6.96 2.75
C ARG A 283 -3.66 7.63 1.38
N ARG A 284 -4.80 7.86 0.72
CA ARG A 284 -4.85 8.52 -0.59
C ARG A 284 -4.30 9.95 -0.51
N VAL A 285 -4.63 10.69 0.55
CA VAL A 285 -4.08 12.03 0.82
C VAL A 285 -2.57 12.00 1.09
N ALA A 286 -2.08 11.12 1.97
CA ALA A 286 -0.66 11.07 2.34
C ALA A 286 0.26 10.71 1.18
N PHE A 287 -0.24 9.93 0.20
CA PHE A 287 0.48 9.57 -1.02
C PHE A 287 0.11 10.43 -2.24
N GLY A 288 -0.58 11.56 -2.04
CA GLY A 288 -0.85 12.56 -3.08
C GLY A 288 -1.84 12.13 -4.18
N ALA A 289 -2.63 11.08 -3.95
CA ALA A 289 -3.67 10.63 -4.88
C ALA A 289 -4.92 11.52 -4.84
N ASP A 290 -5.22 12.11 -3.67
CA ASP A 290 -6.25 13.14 -3.49
C ASP A 290 -5.65 14.34 -2.73
N PRO A 291 -6.13 15.58 -2.96
CA PRO A 291 -5.72 16.73 -2.16
C PRO A 291 -6.32 16.67 -0.74
N PRO A 292 -5.57 17.07 0.30
CA PRO A 292 -6.12 17.25 1.64
C PRO A 292 -7.07 18.44 1.71
N GLU A 293 -8.16 18.30 2.47
CA GLU A 293 -8.84 19.45 3.05
C GLU A 293 -7.95 20.05 4.14
N ARG A 294 -7.76 21.38 4.11
CA ARG A 294 -6.92 22.08 5.09
C ARG A 294 -7.76 22.90 6.06
N ARG A 295 -7.50 22.74 7.36
CA ARG A 295 -8.16 23.52 8.42
C ARG A 295 -7.11 24.14 9.33
N ALA A 296 -7.11 25.46 9.49
CA ALA A 296 -6.17 26.13 10.39
C ALA A 296 -6.41 25.73 11.85
N VAL A 297 -5.33 25.41 12.57
CA VAL A 297 -5.37 25.21 14.02
C VAL A 297 -5.29 26.57 14.70
N ALA A 298 -6.27 26.88 15.57
CA ALA A 298 -6.34 28.16 16.27
C ALA A 298 -5.27 28.26 17.37
N LEU A 299 -4.82 29.47 17.67
CA LEU A 299 -4.10 29.76 18.90
C LEU A 299 -5.11 29.77 20.06
N GLU A 300 -4.84 29.01 21.12
CA GLU A 300 -5.70 28.92 22.30
C GLU A 300 -5.21 29.85 23.42
N ALA A 301 -3.89 29.94 23.60
CA ALA A 301 -3.23 30.83 24.53
C ALA A 301 -1.83 31.18 24.00
N GLU A 302 -1.14 32.13 24.63
CA GLU A 302 0.26 32.41 24.31
C GLU A 302 1.11 31.14 24.43
N GLY A 303 1.87 30.81 23.38
CA GLY A 303 2.65 29.57 23.31
C GLY A 303 1.84 28.28 23.12
N ARG A 304 0.51 28.29 22.97
CA ARG A 304 -0.32 27.07 22.89
C ARG A 304 -1.38 27.12 21.78
N LEU A 305 -1.35 26.12 20.92
CA LEU A 305 -2.35 25.86 19.89
C LEU A 305 -3.48 24.98 20.45
N ALA A 306 -4.71 25.24 20.01
CA ALA A 306 -5.89 24.47 20.36
C ALA A 306 -5.72 22.99 19.95
N ALA A 307 -6.10 22.06 20.83
CA ALA A 307 -5.88 20.64 20.59
C ALA A 307 -6.68 20.11 19.38
N THR A 308 -5.99 19.44 18.46
CA THR A 308 -6.60 18.77 17.31
C THR A 308 -7.13 17.39 17.71
N ARG A 309 -8.38 17.08 17.33
CA ARG A 309 -9.00 15.78 17.61
C ARG A 309 -8.64 14.72 16.55
N LEU A 310 -8.14 13.57 17.02
CA LEU A 310 -7.82 12.34 16.30
C LEU A 310 -9.09 11.62 15.80
N SER A 311 -9.76 12.26 14.85
CA SER A 311 -10.90 11.73 14.08
C SER A 311 -10.39 10.89 12.89
N SER A 312 -11.22 10.01 12.31
CA SER A 312 -10.80 9.08 11.24
C SER A 312 -10.35 9.78 9.95
N ASP A 313 -10.87 10.96 9.70
CA ASP A 313 -10.53 11.84 8.58
C ASP A 313 -9.27 12.68 8.81
N LEU A 314 -8.73 12.77 10.03
CA LEU A 314 -7.48 13.49 10.29
C LEU A 314 -6.28 12.68 9.76
N CYS A 315 -5.58 13.22 8.78
CA CYS A 315 -4.48 12.53 8.08
C CYS A 315 -3.10 13.00 8.52
N GLY A 316 -2.98 14.24 8.98
CA GLY A 316 -1.71 14.83 9.34
C GLY A 316 -1.81 16.31 9.68
N LEU A 317 -0.64 16.93 9.75
CA LEU A 317 -0.47 18.35 10.04
C LEU A 317 0.46 18.98 9.01
N ALA A 318 0.07 20.11 8.42
CA ALA A 318 0.97 20.97 7.66
C ALA A 318 1.49 22.09 8.56
N ILE A 319 2.81 22.26 8.60
CA ILE A 319 3.49 23.24 9.45
C ILE A 319 4.36 24.13 8.57
N ARG A 320 4.20 25.45 8.66
CA ARG A 320 4.92 26.43 7.83
C ARG A 320 5.40 27.60 8.68
N ALA A 321 6.68 27.97 8.55
CA ALA A 321 7.17 29.25 9.06
C ALA A 321 6.71 30.38 8.12
N GLU A 322 6.27 31.52 8.67
CA GLU A 322 5.89 32.67 7.83
C GLU A 322 7.10 33.43 7.28
N ALA A 323 8.23 33.41 8.00
CA ALA A 323 9.48 34.00 7.55
C ALA A 323 10.17 33.10 6.49
N ALA A 324 10.51 33.68 5.33
CA ALA A 324 11.03 32.95 4.17
C ALA A 324 12.39 32.24 4.42
N ASP A 325 13.24 32.80 5.29
CA ASP A 325 14.59 32.32 5.61
C ASP A 325 14.68 31.60 6.97
N ALA A 326 13.55 31.13 7.51
CA ALA A 326 13.53 30.40 8.78
C ALA A 326 13.33 28.89 8.60
N SER A 327 13.98 28.11 9.45
CA SER A 327 13.74 26.67 9.56
C SER A 327 12.76 26.36 10.71
N LEU A 328 12.20 25.14 10.68
CA LEU A 328 11.27 24.64 11.69
C LEU A 328 11.94 23.52 12.49
N GLU A 329 11.97 23.66 13.80
CA GLU A 329 12.25 22.55 14.72
C GLU A 329 10.93 21.96 15.22
N ILE A 330 10.75 20.65 15.01
CA ILE A 330 9.55 19.91 15.40
C ILE A 330 9.92 18.89 16.48
N GLY A 331 9.09 18.79 17.52
CA GLY A 331 9.23 17.82 18.60
C GLY A 331 9.38 16.38 18.08
N PRO A 332 10.21 15.54 18.74
CA PRO A 332 10.43 14.15 18.34
C PRO A 332 9.14 13.32 18.42
N GLU A 333 8.15 13.74 19.21
CA GLU A 333 6.87 13.05 19.41
C GLU A 333 6.06 13.01 18.11
N LEU A 334 5.89 14.16 17.43
CA LEU A 334 5.23 14.21 16.12
C LEU A 334 6.06 13.50 15.05
N ARG A 335 7.40 13.67 15.04
CA ARG A 335 8.29 13.00 14.08
C ARG A 335 8.26 11.46 14.21
N GLY A 336 8.11 10.94 15.42
CA GLY A 336 7.92 9.51 15.66
C GLY A 336 6.57 9.00 15.16
N ALA A 337 5.50 9.76 15.44
CA ALA A 337 4.13 9.45 15.06
C ALA A 337 3.84 9.61 13.54
N SER A 338 4.63 10.42 12.81
CA SER A 338 4.41 10.70 11.39
C SER A 338 5.25 9.83 10.45
N LEU A 339 4.82 9.74 9.18
CA LEU A 339 5.69 9.42 8.05
C LEU A 339 6.81 10.48 7.91
N PRO A 340 7.89 10.21 7.13
CA PRO A 340 8.89 11.22 6.81
C PRO A 340 8.22 12.49 6.23
N PRO A 341 8.65 13.69 6.65
CA PRO A 341 7.95 14.93 6.28
C PRO A 341 8.06 15.21 4.78
N VAL A 342 6.93 15.55 4.16
CA VAL A 342 6.84 15.90 2.74
C VAL A 342 6.69 17.41 2.59
N ARG A 343 7.45 18.03 1.68
CA ARG A 343 7.32 19.47 1.41
C ARG A 343 6.19 19.71 0.40
N LEU A 344 5.21 20.52 0.79
CA LEU A 344 4.08 20.91 -0.04
C LEU A 344 4.43 22.11 -0.94
N SER A 345 3.62 22.35 -1.98
CA SER A 345 3.82 23.44 -2.95
C SER A 345 3.83 24.84 -2.33
N ASP A 346 3.11 25.04 -1.22
CA ASP A 346 3.10 26.27 -0.42
C ASP A 346 4.23 26.34 0.62
N ARG A 347 5.30 25.55 0.44
CA ARG A 347 6.49 25.41 1.30
C ARG A 347 6.25 24.82 2.69
N ALA A 348 5.01 24.51 3.07
CA ALA A 348 4.69 23.81 4.32
C ALA A 348 5.34 22.42 4.37
N GLN A 349 5.67 21.94 5.56
CA GLN A 349 6.10 20.56 5.82
C GLN A 349 4.89 19.76 6.34
N ALA A 350 4.52 18.70 5.63
CA ALA A 350 3.42 17.81 5.96
C ALA A 350 3.91 16.61 6.78
N TYR A 351 3.31 16.44 7.96
CA TYR A 351 3.52 15.33 8.88
C TYR A 351 2.27 14.44 8.87
N PHE A 352 2.20 13.52 7.91
CA PHE A 352 1.12 12.54 7.81
C PHE A 352 1.25 11.48 8.91
N LEU A 353 0.20 11.22 9.68
CA LEU A 353 0.21 10.29 10.80
C LEU A 353 0.30 8.83 10.32
N LYS A 354 1.20 8.05 10.93
CA LYS A 354 1.17 6.58 10.86
C LYS A 354 -0.03 6.07 11.66
N GLU A 355 -0.52 4.88 11.32
CA GLU A 355 -1.61 4.25 12.08
C GLU A 355 -1.26 4.05 13.57
N ALA A 356 -0.06 3.52 13.85
CA ALA A 356 0.46 3.41 15.21
C ALA A 356 0.77 4.77 15.88
N GLY A 357 0.78 5.87 15.13
CA GLY A 357 0.95 7.23 15.63
C GLY A 357 -0.34 7.92 16.06
N ARG A 358 -1.51 7.29 15.86
CA ARG A 358 -2.85 7.85 16.19
C ARG A 358 -3.16 7.73 17.68
N GLN A 359 -2.35 8.38 18.51
CA GLN A 359 -2.44 8.37 19.96
C GLN A 359 -2.35 9.77 20.55
N ASN A 360 -2.82 9.95 21.79
CA ASN A 360 -2.68 11.21 22.50
C ASN A 360 -1.19 11.58 22.58
N LEU A 361 -0.80 12.72 22.03
CA LEU A 361 0.58 13.21 22.06
C LEU A 361 0.59 14.73 22.18
N VAL A 362 1.62 15.24 22.83
CA VAL A 362 1.92 16.67 22.93
C VAL A 362 3.28 16.87 22.29
N TYR A 363 3.39 17.84 21.41
CA TYR A 363 4.64 18.16 20.71
C TYR A 363 4.84 19.67 20.63
N ALA A 364 6.08 20.07 20.42
CA ALA A 364 6.45 21.47 20.24
C ALA A 364 6.82 21.78 18.77
N VAL A 365 6.63 23.04 18.39
CA VAL A 365 7.08 23.63 17.14
C VAL A 365 7.82 24.92 17.48
N GLN A 366 9.01 25.11 16.91
CA GLN A 366 9.78 26.33 17.08
C GLN A 366 10.35 26.80 15.74
N VAL A 367 10.39 28.11 15.55
CA VAL A 367 11.03 28.75 14.39
C VAL A 367 12.46 29.06 14.74
N ILE A 368 13.40 28.61 13.92
CA ILE A 368 14.81 28.99 14.02
C ILE A 368 15.11 29.93 12.84
N PRO A 369 15.23 31.25 13.08
CA PRO A 369 15.61 32.18 12.01
C PRO A 369 17.09 31.97 11.66
N ARG A 370 17.46 32.27 10.41
CA ARG A 370 18.86 32.21 9.94
C ARG A 370 19.82 33.15 10.70
N ALA A 371 19.29 34.24 11.26
CA ALA A 371 20.01 35.16 12.14
C ALA A 371 19.06 35.68 13.23
N GLY A 372 19.56 35.79 14.46
CA GLY A 372 18.79 36.18 15.65
C GLY A 372 18.44 35.01 16.57
N PRO A 373 17.79 35.28 17.72
CA PRO A 373 17.39 34.25 18.67
C PRO A 373 16.25 33.37 18.11
N PRO A 374 16.09 32.12 18.60
CA PRO A 374 14.94 31.29 18.28
C PRO A 374 13.61 31.99 18.57
N GLY A 375 12.61 31.78 17.70
CA GLY A 375 11.26 32.29 17.89
C GLY A 375 10.53 31.62 19.05
N ALA A 376 9.34 32.13 19.38
CA ALA A 376 8.48 31.53 20.39
C ALA A 376 8.18 30.05 20.09
N ARG A 377 8.27 29.21 21.13
CA ARG A 377 7.94 27.78 21.07
C ARG A 377 6.43 27.61 21.23
N LEU A 378 5.77 27.08 20.22
CA LEU A 378 4.36 26.70 20.27
C LEU A 378 4.21 25.24 20.69
N VAL A 379 3.27 24.95 21.58
CA VAL A 379 2.88 23.61 21.98
C VAL A 379 1.54 23.26 21.35
N HIS A 380 1.41 22.05 20.80
CA HIS A 380 0.16 21.53 20.26
C HIS A 380 -0.07 20.09 20.76
N ALA A 381 -1.34 19.71 20.90
CA ALA A 381 -1.75 18.40 21.36
C ALA A 381 -2.67 17.73 20.33
N LEU A 382 -2.45 16.43 20.11
CA LEU A 382 -3.41 15.54 19.46
C LEU A 382 -4.15 14.75 20.54
N THR A 383 -5.48 14.69 20.47
CA THR A 383 -6.34 14.05 21.48
C THR A 383 -7.44 13.20 20.84
N ARG A 384 -7.86 12.10 21.46
CA ARG A 384 -8.96 11.23 20.96
C ARG A 384 -10.36 11.77 21.28
#